data_AF-B5JSR5-F1
#
_entry.id   AF-B5JSR5-F1
#
_cell.length_a   1.000
_cell.length_b   1.000
_cell.length_c   1.000
_cell.angle_alpha   90.00
_cell.angle_beta   90.00
_cell.angle_gamma   90.00
#
_symmetry.space_group_name_H-M   'P 1'
#
loop_
_entity.id
_entity.type
_entity.pdbx_description
1 polymer ?
#
loop_
_entity_poly.entity_id
_entity_poly.type
_entity_poly.pdbx_seq_one_letter_code
_entity_poly.pdbx_strand_id
1 'polypeptide(L)'
;MTISLALGITLSACDSSNEPIPGTGNSTNTTANPSSDCTTITRGPLGANETAATIPASIATTYQLTYSESAAGSGIADGKTTEFIVSTDGSLTVDAGTEDCVTLVDPVLYLGNTHEAIWFDSDAGVQYALSSLETGFNEINVGTDTHYDQTGFTFYGQYR
;
A
#
# COMPACT_ATOMS: atom_id res chain seq x y z
N MET A 1 16.60 14.83 -43.72
CA MET A 1 15.53 13.82 -43.75
C MET A 1 15.92 12.72 -42.78
N THR A 2 14.93 12.28 -41.99
CA THR A 2 14.91 11.10 -41.10
C THR A 2 15.59 11.21 -39.73
N ILE A 3 14.72 11.09 -38.72
CA ILE A 3 14.97 10.76 -37.31
C ILE A 3 15.33 9.27 -37.20
N SER A 4 16.21 8.90 -36.27
CA SER A 4 16.10 7.60 -35.57
C SER A 4 16.75 7.65 -34.20
N LEU A 5 15.91 7.47 -33.19
CA LEU A 5 16.23 7.00 -31.85
C LEU A 5 16.61 5.52 -31.92
N ALA A 6 17.61 5.09 -31.17
CA ALA A 6 17.73 3.69 -30.75
C ALA A 6 18.24 3.63 -29.32
N LEU A 7 17.38 3.04 -28.50
CA LEU A 7 17.48 2.65 -27.11
C LEU A 7 18.59 1.62 -26.91
N GLY A 8 19.29 1.67 -25.78
CA GLY A 8 20.26 0.63 -25.42
C GLY A 8 20.90 0.85 -24.07
N ILE A 9 20.12 0.88 -22.99
CA ILE A 9 20.67 0.65 -21.64
C ILE A 9 20.38 -0.81 -21.29
N THR A 10 21.43 -1.61 -21.34
CA THR A 10 21.49 -2.91 -20.66
C THR A 10 21.52 -2.65 -19.16
N LEU A 11 20.49 -3.10 -18.42
CA LEU A 11 20.62 -3.31 -16.99
C LEU A 11 21.53 -4.52 -16.77
N SER A 12 22.67 -4.29 -16.12
CA SER A 12 23.50 -5.35 -15.56
C SER A 12 23.07 -5.59 -14.11
N ALA A 13 22.93 -6.86 -13.77
CA ALA A 13 22.37 -7.37 -12.53
C ALA A 13 23.21 -6.99 -11.29
N CYS A 14 22.55 -7.00 -10.13
CA CYS A 14 23.20 -7.06 -8.82
C CYS A 14 24.24 -8.19 -8.78
N ASP A 15 25.46 -7.86 -8.36
CA ASP A 15 26.40 -8.82 -7.79
C ASP A 15 26.72 -8.35 -6.37
N SER A 16 26.22 -9.11 -5.39
CA SER A 16 26.53 -8.98 -3.99
C SER A 16 27.73 -9.86 -3.68
N SER A 17 28.92 -9.25 -3.63
CA SER A 17 30.06 -9.84 -2.91
C SER A 17 30.85 -8.79 -2.12
N ASN A 18 31.10 -9.22 -0.89
CA ASN A 18 31.56 -8.53 0.30
C ASN A 18 33.09 -8.42 0.33
N GLU A 19 33.68 -7.23 0.54
CA GLU A 19 35.02 -6.99 1.13
C GLU A 19 35.16 -5.47 1.48
N PRO A 20 35.79 -5.07 2.61
CA PRO A 20 35.93 -3.66 2.98
C PRO A 20 37.21 -3.04 2.38
N ILE A 21 37.07 -1.94 1.63
CA ILE A 21 38.21 -1.12 1.17
C ILE A 21 38.36 0.12 2.08
N PRO A 22 39.54 0.37 2.68
CA PRO A 22 39.78 1.56 3.48
C PRO A 22 40.15 2.77 2.60
N GLY A 23 39.33 3.82 2.67
CA GLY A 23 39.70 5.23 2.48
C GLY A 23 40.01 5.71 1.05
N THR A 24 39.14 6.57 0.51
CA THR A 24 39.43 7.94 0.02
C THR A 24 38.13 8.52 -0.54
N GLY A 25 37.73 9.70 -0.05
CA GLY A 25 36.39 10.23 -0.25
C GLY A 25 36.04 10.68 -1.67
N ASN A 26 34.74 10.77 -1.93
CA ASN A 26 34.14 11.84 -2.72
C ASN A 26 32.65 11.91 -2.38
N SER A 27 32.16 13.11 -2.09
CA SER A 27 30.75 13.37 -1.84
C SER A 27 30.01 13.37 -3.17
N THR A 28 29.09 12.44 -3.37
CA THR A 28 28.10 12.49 -4.46
C THR A 28 26.72 12.22 -3.88
N ASN A 29 26.02 13.32 -3.62
CA ASN A 29 24.59 13.50 -3.85
C ASN A 29 23.75 12.22 -3.77
N THR A 30 23.36 11.86 -2.55
CA THR A 30 22.28 10.89 -2.32
C THR A 30 20.97 11.56 -2.71
N THR A 31 20.62 11.54 -4.01
CA THR A 31 19.21 11.46 -4.36
C THR A 31 18.75 10.13 -3.79
N ALA A 32 18.09 10.17 -2.64
CA ALA A 32 17.42 9.02 -2.07
C ALA A 32 16.62 8.36 -3.20
N ASN A 33 17.07 7.17 -3.61
CA ASN A 33 16.25 6.28 -4.39
C ASN A 33 15.21 5.79 -3.39
N PRO A 34 13.91 6.16 -3.48
CA PRO A 34 12.94 5.70 -2.50
C PRO A 34 13.00 4.17 -2.51
N SER A 35 13.29 3.64 -1.34
CA SER A 35 13.52 2.23 -1.04
C SER A 35 12.57 1.33 -1.83
N SER A 36 13.12 0.35 -2.54
CA SER A 36 12.35 -0.73 -3.15
C SER A 36 11.78 -1.72 -2.12
N ASP A 37 12.01 -1.49 -0.83
CA ASP A 37 11.69 -2.42 0.24
C ASP A 37 10.72 -1.74 1.22
N CYS A 38 9.42 -1.82 0.92
CA CYS A 38 8.37 -1.46 1.88
C CYS A 38 8.30 -2.48 3.01
N THR A 39 7.98 -2.03 4.23
CA THR A 39 7.75 -2.96 5.34
C THR A 39 6.53 -3.82 5.02
N THR A 40 6.67 -5.14 5.02
CA THR A 40 5.54 -6.04 4.75
C THR A 40 4.85 -6.44 6.05
N ILE A 41 3.56 -6.16 6.17
CA ILE A 41 2.72 -6.61 7.28
C ILE A 41 1.85 -7.76 6.78
N THR A 42 2.10 -8.93 7.34
CA THR A 42 1.30 -10.15 7.13
C THR A 42 0.28 -10.28 8.24
N ARG A 43 -0.97 -10.59 7.90
CA ARG A 43 -1.97 -10.89 8.91
C ARG A 43 -1.76 -12.29 9.50
N GLY A 44 -2.28 -12.48 10.71
CA GLY A 44 -2.54 -13.82 11.27
C GLY A 44 -3.61 -14.60 10.50
N PRO A 45 -4.02 -15.79 11.00
CA PRO A 45 -5.03 -16.62 10.34
C PRO A 45 -6.40 -15.92 10.24
N LEU A 46 -7.26 -16.41 9.34
CA LEU A 46 -8.64 -15.95 9.23
C LEU A 46 -9.39 -16.06 10.58
N GLY A 47 -9.96 -14.95 11.01
CA GLY A 47 -10.86 -14.82 12.13
C GLY A 47 -12.30 -15.20 11.78
N ALA A 48 -13.20 -15.00 12.74
CA ALA A 48 -14.61 -15.30 12.57
C ALA A 48 -15.23 -14.40 11.50
N ASN A 49 -16.07 -14.98 10.63
CA ASN A 49 -16.78 -14.31 9.54
C ASN A 49 -15.89 -13.69 8.44
N GLU A 50 -14.59 -13.99 8.44
CA GLU A 50 -13.68 -13.58 7.39
C GLU A 50 -13.52 -14.67 6.33
N THR A 51 -13.40 -14.24 5.08
CA THR A 51 -12.92 -15.07 3.97
C THR A 51 -11.83 -14.31 3.23
N ALA A 52 -10.87 -15.00 2.62
CA ALA A 52 -9.86 -14.33 1.80
C ALA A 52 -10.52 -13.55 0.66
N ALA A 53 -10.12 -12.29 0.47
CA ALA A 53 -10.56 -11.47 -0.65
C ALA A 53 -9.66 -11.72 -1.88
N THR A 54 -10.24 -11.49 -3.06
CA THR A 54 -9.49 -11.48 -4.32
C THR A 54 -9.64 -10.10 -4.95
N ILE A 55 -8.53 -9.54 -5.42
CA ILE A 55 -8.52 -8.22 -6.05
C ILE A 55 -8.73 -8.39 -7.57
N PRO A 56 -9.81 -7.83 -8.14
CA PRO A 56 -10.01 -7.84 -9.57
C PRO A 56 -8.89 -7.07 -10.29
N ALA A 57 -8.41 -7.62 -11.42
CA ALA A 57 -7.41 -6.94 -12.24
C ALA A 57 -7.86 -5.57 -12.77
N SER A 58 -9.18 -5.31 -12.83
CA SER A 58 -9.74 -4.03 -13.25
C SER A 58 -9.50 -2.87 -12.27
N ILE A 59 -9.14 -3.17 -11.02
CA ILE A 59 -8.85 -2.16 -9.98
C ILE A 59 -7.42 -2.28 -9.44
N ALA A 60 -6.61 -3.16 -10.01
CA ALA A 60 -5.20 -3.30 -9.66
C ALA A 60 -4.38 -2.27 -10.45
N THR A 61 -3.99 -1.18 -9.79
CA THR A 61 -3.19 -0.08 -10.35
C THR A 61 -2.60 0.77 -9.21
N THR A 62 -1.77 1.74 -9.57
CA THR A 62 -1.35 2.82 -8.68
C THR A 62 -2.43 3.91 -8.62
N TYR A 63 -2.77 4.37 -7.43
CA TYR A 63 -3.68 5.48 -7.17
C TYR A 63 -2.97 6.58 -6.40
N GLN A 64 -3.25 7.84 -6.74
CA GLN A 64 -2.92 8.99 -5.88
C GLN A 64 -4.23 9.54 -5.33
N LEU A 65 -4.47 9.34 -4.04
CA LEU A 65 -5.75 9.66 -3.40
C LEU A 65 -5.55 10.66 -2.28
N THR A 66 -6.57 11.47 -2.01
CA THR A 66 -6.53 12.45 -0.91
C THR A 66 -7.43 12.01 0.23
N TYR A 67 -6.89 12.00 1.45
CA TYR A 67 -7.63 11.65 2.65
C TYR A 67 -8.60 12.77 3.04
N SER A 68 -9.84 12.39 3.34
CA SER A 68 -10.85 13.24 3.96
C SER A 68 -11.17 12.68 5.35
N GLU A 69 -10.82 13.44 6.38
CA GLU A 69 -11.01 13.04 7.78
C GLU A 69 -12.48 13.21 8.19
N SER A 70 -13.04 12.16 8.80
CA SER A 70 -14.35 12.16 9.45
C SER A 70 -14.24 12.15 10.98
N ALA A 71 -13.21 11.52 11.52
CA ALA A 71 -12.90 11.49 12.94
C ALA A 71 -11.39 11.39 13.16
N ALA A 72 -10.91 12.09 14.20
CA ALA A 72 -9.52 11.99 14.62
C ALA A 72 -9.18 10.61 15.17
N GLY A 73 -7.92 10.21 15.02
CA GLY A 73 -7.36 9.00 15.64
C GLY A 73 -6.60 8.08 14.69
N SER A 74 -6.72 8.23 13.37
CA SER A 74 -5.95 7.44 12.39
C SER A 74 -4.48 7.81 12.31
N GLY A 75 -4.07 8.98 12.83
CA GLY A 75 -2.73 9.53 12.62
C GLY A 75 -2.49 10.10 11.22
N ILE A 76 -3.50 10.04 10.33
CA ILE A 76 -3.45 10.58 8.97
C ILE A 76 -4.01 12.00 9.00
N ALA A 77 -3.26 12.97 8.50
CA ALA A 77 -3.72 14.35 8.40
C ALA A 77 -4.82 14.51 7.33
N ASP A 78 -5.87 15.27 7.65
CA ASP A 78 -6.88 15.67 6.66
C ASP A 78 -6.22 16.38 5.46
N GLY A 79 -6.62 16.01 4.26
CA GLY A 79 -6.03 16.51 3.01
C GLY A 79 -4.68 15.89 2.63
N LYS A 80 -4.15 14.89 3.37
CA LYS A 80 -2.93 14.15 2.97
C LYS A 80 -3.19 13.42 1.65
N THR A 81 -2.36 13.68 0.65
CA THR A 81 -2.30 12.85 -0.56
C THR A 81 -1.34 11.68 -0.34
N THR A 82 -1.79 10.48 -0.67
CA THR A 82 -1.06 9.22 -0.49
C THR A 82 -1.07 8.45 -1.80
N GLU A 83 0.08 7.89 -2.18
CA GLU A 83 0.17 6.92 -3.27
C GLU A 83 -0.12 5.51 -2.75
N PHE A 84 -1.06 4.83 -3.40
CA PHE A 84 -1.40 3.44 -3.13
C PHE A 84 -1.05 2.58 -4.34
N ILE A 85 -0.51 1.37 -4.11
CA ILE A 85 -0.39 0.35 -5.15
C ILE A 85 -1.31 -0.81 -4.76
N VAL A 86 -2.33 -1.04 -5.58
CA VAL A 86 -3.25 -2.17 -5.44
C VAL A 86 -2.84 -3.26 -6.43
N SER A 87 -2.59 -4.47 -5.94
CA SER A 87 -2.05 -5.56 -6.75
C SER A 87 -2.99 -6.77 -6.82
N THR A 88 -2.93 -7.52 -7.93
CA THR A 88 -3.75 -8.73 -8.14
C THR A 88 -3.35 -9.91 -7.25
N ASP A 89 -2.17 -9.87 -6.65
CA ASP A 89 -1.73 -10.87 -5.66
C ASP A 89 -2.36 -10.66 -4.27
N GLY A 90 -3.22 -9.64 -4.12
CA GLY A 90 -3.85 -9.29 -2.86
C GLY A 90 -3.04 -8.33 -2.01
N SER A 91 -1.92 -7.80 -2.48
CA SER A 91 -1.19 -6.77 -1.74
C SER A 91 -1.77 -5.36 -1.94
N LEU A 92 -1.68 -4.56 -0.87
CA LEU A 92 -1.91 -3.12 -0.86
C LEU A 92 -0.67 -2.44 -0.30
N THR A 93 0.03 -1.65 -1.12
CA THR A 93 1.11 -0.78 -0.63
C THR A 93 0.56 0.61 -0.36
N VAL A 94 0.81 1.15 0.84
CA VAL A 94 0.42 2.49 1.29
C VAL A 94 1.67 3.37 1.38
N ASP A 95 1.51 4.67 1.09
CA ASP A 95 2.61 5.65 1.02
C ASP A 95 3.72 5.20 0.05
N ALA A 96 3.32 4.61 -1.07
CA ALA A 96 4.24 4.17 -2.11
C ALA A 96 5.12 5.32 -2.61
N GLY A 97 6.39 5.01 -2.90
CA GLY A 97 7.38 6.02 -3.29
C GLY A 97 7.98 6.81 -2.12
N THR A 98 7.64 6.48 -0.87
CA THR A 98 8.30 7.00 0.33
C THR A 98 9.18 5.93 1.00
N GLU A 99 10.11 6.35 1.87
CA GLU A 99 10.94 5.42 2.65
C GLU A 99 10.13 4.70 3.76
N ASP A 100 8.97 5.25 4.13
CA ASP A 100 8.10 4.73 5.19
C ASP A 100 6.91 3.92 4.63
N CYS A 101 7.01 3.43 3.38
CA CYS A 101 5.93 2.67 2.77
C CYS A 101 5.70 1.32 3.46
N VAL A 102 4.44 0.90 3.50
CA VAL A 102 4.01 -0.38 4.07
C VAL A 102 3.25 -1.19 3.01
N THR A 103 3.55 -2.48 2.91
CA THR A 103 2.81 -3.43 2.07
C THR A 103 2.00 -4.36 2.96
N LEU A 104 0.69 -4.23 2.89
CA LEU A 104 -0.27 -5.08 3.58
C LEU A 104 -0.67 -6.24 2.67
N VAL A 105 -0.73 -7.45 3.20
CA VAL A 105 -1.13 -8.65 2.45
C VAL A 105 -2.29 -9.39 3.12
N ASP A 106 -2.80 -10.41 2.45
CA ASP A 106 -3.89 -11.28 2.92
C ASP A 106 -5.20 -10.55 3.26
N PRO A 107 -5.80 -9.81 2.30
CA PRO A 107 -7.04 -9.09 2.53
C PRO A 107 -8.20 -10.03 2.76
N VAL A 108 -9.22 -9.50 3.43
CA VAL A 108 -10.45 -10.24 3.71
C VAL A 108 -11.70 -9.56 3.20
N LEU A 109 -12.69 -10.38 2.92
CA LEU A 109 -14.09 -10.01 2.96
C LEU A 109 -14.62 -10.32 4.36
N TYR A 110 -15.52 -9.50 4.88
CA TYR A 110 -16.09 -9.67 6.20
C TYR A 110 -17.62 -9.73 6.16
N LEU A 111 -18.22 -10.64 6.94
CA LEU A 111 -19.68 -10.85 7.01
C LEU A 111 -20.36 -11.05 5.64
N GLY A 112 -19.63 -11.59 4.66
CA GLY A 112 -20.14 -11.80 3.31
C GLY A 112 -20.29 -10.51 2.48
N ASN A 113 -19.76 -9.37 2.93
CA ASN A 113 -19.66 -8.17 2.12
C ASN A 113 -18.63 -8.38 1.01
N THR A 114 -19.09 -8.52 -0.22
CA THR A 114 -18.27 -8.75 -1.42
C THR A 114 -17.77 -7.45 -2.07
N HIS A 115 -18.17 -6.29 -1.56
CA HIS A 115 -17.77 -5.00 -2.13
C HIS A 115 -16.43 -4.48 -1.61
N GLU A 116 -15.95 -4.97 -0.47
CA GLU A 116 -14.79 -4.41 0.24
C GLU A 116 -13.73 -5.46 0.52
N ALA A 117 -12.51 -5.22 0.03
CA ALA A 117 -11.32 -5.93 0.49
C ALA A 117 -10.70 -5.14 1.65
N ILE A 118 -10.51 -5.80 2.79
CA ILE A 118 -10.03 -5.18 4.03
C ILE A 118 -8.62 -5.70 4.33
N TRP A 119 -7.68 -4.78 4.50
CA TRP A 119 -6.35 -5.03 5.05
C TRP A 119 -6.24 -4.40 6.43
N PHE A 120 -5.42 -5.01 7.28
CA PHE A 120 -5.15 -4.55 8.63
C PHE A 120 -3.69 -4.14 8.75
N ASP A 121 -3.47 -2.93 9.23
CA ASP A 121 -2.16 -2.41 9.61
C ASP A 121 -2.10 -2.38 11.14
N SER A 122 -1.59 -3.47 11.71
CA SER A 122 -1.48 -3.64 13.16
C SER A 122 -0.45 -2.70 13.80
N ASP A 123 0.48 -2.16 13.01
CA ASP A 123 1.52 -1.27 13.51
C ASP A 123 0.96 0.15 13.68
N ALA A 124 0.13 0.59 12.73
CA ALA A 124 -0.59 1.86 12.81
C ALA A 124 -1.92 1.76 13.60
N GLY A 125 -2.44 0.56 13.85
CA GLY A 125 -3.71 0.33 14.52
C GLY A 125 -4.93 0.73 13.68
N VAL A 126 -4.81 0.67 12.35
CA VAL A 126 -5.87 1.01 11.40
C VAL A 126 -6.16 -0.15 10.44
N GLN A 127 -7.34 -0.12 9.83
CA GLN A 127 -7.68 -0.94 8.68
C GLN A 127 -7.88 -0.07 7.44
N TYR A 128 -7.60 -0.63 6.28
CA TYR A 128 -7.90 -0.07 4.97
C TYR A 128 -8.90 -0.96 4.24
N ALA A 129 -10.07 -0.42 3.89
CA ALA A 129 -11.11 -1.14 3.16
C ALA A 129 -11.29 -0.54 1.76
N LEU A 130 -10.77 -1.23 0.75
CA LEU A 130 -10.87 -0.86 -0.67
C LEU A 130 -12.25 -1.23 -1.21
N SER A 131 -12.98 -0.25 -1.73
CA SER A 131 -14.23 -0.46 -2.46
C SER A 131 -14.18 0.22 -3.83
N SER A 132 -14.97 -0.19 -4.82
CA SER A 132 -15.82 -1.38 -4.86
C SER A 132 -15.11 -2.48 -5.66
N LEU A 133 -15.11 -3.71 -5.13
CA LEU A 133 -14.60 -4.86 -5.88
C LEU A 133 -15.52 -5.26 -7.06
N GLU A 134 -16.78 -4.85 -7.05
CA GLU A 134 -17.77 -5.30 -8.04
C GLU A 134 -17.97 -4.32 -9.20
N THR A 135 -17.88 -3.02 -8.92
CA THR A 135 -18.24 -1.96 -9.88
C THR A 135 -17.04 -1.12 -10.33
N GLY A 136 -15.84 -1.47 -9.89
CA GLY A 136 -14.64 -0.66 -10.05
C GLY A 136 -14.33 0.18 -8.81
N PHE A 137 -13.11 0.73 -8.79
CA PHE A 137 -12.62 1.54 -7.67
C PHE A 137 -13.56 2.72 -7.38
N ASN A 138 -13.84 2.92 -6.10
CA ASN A 138 -14.65 4.00 -5.55
C ASN A 138 -13.87 4.76 -4.47
N GLU A 139 -13.32 4.06 -3.47
CA GLU A 139 -12.57 4.67 -2.37
C GLU A 139 -11.77 3.65 -1.55
N ILE A 140 -10.91 4.15 -0.66
CA ILE A 140 -10.34 3.36 0.45
C ILE A 140 -10.82 3.96 1.77
N ASN A 141 -11.66 3.22 2.48
CA ASN A 141 -12.13 3.58 3.82
C ASN A 141 -11.05 3.28 4.86
N VAL A 142 -10.91 4.15 5.86
CA VAL A 142 -9.96 3.99 6.97
C VAL A 142 -10.74 3.92 8.28
N GLY A 143 -10.48 2.88 9.07
CA GLY A 143 -11.05 2.71 10.40
C GLY A 143 -10.04 2.13 11.37
N THR A 144 -10.45 1.88 12.60
CA THR A 144 -9.66 1.12 13.59
C THR A 144 -9.29 -0.27 13.03
N ASP A 145 -8.17 -0.84 13.46
CA ASP A 145 -7.77 -2.24 13.23
C ASP A 145 -8.71 -3.22 13.97
N THR A 146 -9.99 -3.17 13.62
CA THR A 146 -11.07 -4.03 14.12
C THR A 146 -12.24 -3.89 13.14
N HIS A 147 -13.01 -4.97 12.93
CA HIS A 147 -14.16 -4.95 12.03
C HIS A 147 -15.28 -3.99 12.45
N TYR A 148 -16.03 -3.50 11.45
CA TYR A 148 -17.00 -2.42 11.60
C TYR A 148 -18.22 -2.71 12.49
N ASP A 149 -18.49 -3.97 12.82
CA ASP A 149 -19.57 -4.38 13.73
C ASP A 149 -19.08 -4.71 15.14
N GLN A 150 -17.77 -4.64 15.39
CA GLN A 150 -17.17 -4.98 16.67
C GLN A 150 -17.05 -3.76 17.58
N THR A 151 -17.02 -4.02 18.88
CA THR A 151 -16.78 -2.96 19.88
C THR A 151 -15.40 -2.36 19.69
N GLY A 152 -15.32 -1.03 19.69
CA GLY A 152 -14.07 -0.29 19.51
C GLY A 152 -13.84 0.20 18.08
N PHE A 153 -14.65 -0.24 17.11
CA PHE A 153 -14.57 0.30 15.76
C PHE A 153 -14.88 1.80 15.72
N THR A 154 -13.99 2.55 15.08
CA THR A 154 -14.19 3.94 14.68
C THR A 154 -13.87 4.07 13.20
N PHE A 155 -14.78 4.68 12.44
CA PHE A 155 -14.48 5.12 11.08
C PHE A 155 -13.75 6.47 11.15
N TYR A 156 -12.52 6.52 10.64
CA TYR A 156 -11.69 7.72 10.69
C TYR A 156 -11.85 8.60 9.46
N GLY A 157 -12.15 8.03 8.30
CA GLY A 157 -12.27 8.79 7.05
C GLY A 157 -12.04 7.92 5.82
N GLN A 158 -11.78 8.56 4.69
CA GLN A 158 -11.66 7.88 3.40
C GLN A 158 -10.72 8.58 2.44
N TYR A 159 -10.14 7.82 1.52
CA TYR A 159 -9.32 8.29 0.41
C TYR A 159 -10.13 8.25 -0.90
N ARG A 160 -10.11 9.35 -1.66
CA ARG A 160 -10.72 9.48 -3.00
C ARG A 160 -9.88 10.34 -3.94
#